data_AF-A0A3N5XV62-F1
#
_entry.id   AF-A0A3N5XV62-F1
#
_cell.length_a   1.000
_cell.length_b   1.000
_cell.length_c   1.000
_cell.angle_alpha   90.00
_cell.angle_beta   90.00
_cell.angle_gamma   90.00
#
_symmetry.space_group_name_H-M   'P 1'
#
loop_
_entity.id
_entity.type
_entity.pdbx_description
1 polymer ?
#
loop_
_entity_poly.entity_id
_entity_poly.type
_entity_poly.pdbx_seq_one_letter_code
_entity_poly.pdbx_strand_id
1 'polypeptide(L)'
;GFSSVLRVIRDHLRYSAVSLIGLTFSAVLVLPLAWAYAVHQNLVLLVLPGFEGHRRGVGAIKDSWEQARLWPAQNHLIILLLGLISLFAFFNFAACLVFFPYLIKLLTGWESAFTRLGVRLVDFKMFVAALVLTYLAVLPLVRVIYVLRCFYGSSLRTGADLLSELRSSKVATLVLTCLLVLGSSQTLAQNKTQDRRPLLSPAPVASSSVSADRLDASISKVLESRKHAWQAPSNARKSQDPSLWRDFARAVQRWVEKLGYLLSRLFEWLRPATSARGTSGKSLNIRDVAIALLVVCAAALAVLVTRTLLERRSRPARPVSTRASDPVDLRRAELSPEELPEEKWLDLARQMMESGQARLAVRAIFLASIVILGKRDLVTPTRFKSNRDYLVELRQRHRGSQTPITTFQSMVAMFEKVWYGRHQPVRGDFDELHRLLAVLRA
;
A
#
# COMPACT_ATOMS: atom_id res chain seq x y z
N GLY A 1 19.69 -31.99 -21.08
CA GLY A 1 18.28 -31.52 -21.19
C GLY A 1 17.29 -32.62 -20.86
N PHE A 2 17.19 -33.67 -21.70
CA PHE A 2 16.16 -34.69 -21.57
C PHE A 2 16.19 -35.47 -20.23
N SER A 3 17.40 -35.82 -19.75
CA SER A 3 17.57 -36.52 -18.47
C SER A 3 17.26 -35.67 -17.22
N SER A 4 17.28 -34.34 -17.30
CA SER A 4 16.84 -33.48 -16.19
C SER A 4 15.33 -33.36 -16.16
N VAL A 5 14.69 -33.22 -17.32
CA VAL A 5 13.23 -33.17 -17.46
C VAL A 5 12.58 -34.47 -16.99
N LEU A 6 13.10 -35.63 -17.41
CA LEU A 6 12.61 -36.93 -16.95
C LEU A 6 12.74 -37.12 -15.43
N ARG A 7 13.82 -36.60 -14.82
CA ARG A 7 13.98 -36.63 -13.37
C ARG A 7 12.95 -35.75 -12.66
N VAL A 8 12.70 -34.55 -13.18
CA VAL A 8 11.67 -33.64 -12.64
C VAL A 8 10.29 -34.26 -12.73
N ILE A 9 9.94 -34.85 -13.87
CA ILE A 9 8.64 -35.52 -14.09
C ILE A 9 8.47 -36.68 -13.12
N ARG A 10 9.48 -37.55 -12.98
CA ARG A 10 9.45 -38.69 -12.06
C ARG A 10 9.27 -38.25 -10.62
N ASP A 11 10.03 -37.25 -10.18
CA ASP A 11 9.96 -36.78 -8.80
C ASP A 11 8.60 -36.10 -8.56
N HIS A 12 8.09 -35.30 -9.51
CA HIS A 12 6.75 -34.71 -9.47
C HIS A 12 5.65 -35.78 -9.36
N LEU A 13 5.70 -36.84 -10.17
CA LEU A 13 4.74 -37.95 -10.13
C LEU A 13 4.72 -38.66 -8.78
N ARG A 14 5.91 -38.94 -8.20
CA ARG A 14 6.03 -39.59 -6.90
C ARG A 14 5.39 -38.76 -5.78
N TYR A 15 5.70 -37.47 -5.70
CA TYR A 15 5.14 -36.60 -4.65
C TYR A 15 3.67 -36.24 -4.90
N SER A 16 3.24 -36.17 -6.16
CA SER A 16 1.84 -35.98 -6.53
C SER A 16 0.98 -37.17 -6.12
N ALA A 17 1.44 -38.41 -6.35
CA ALA A 17 0.73 -39.62 -5.96
C ALA A 17 0.55 -39.74 -4.44
N VAL A 18 1.64 -39.55 -3.67
CA VAL A 18 1.59 -39.55 -2.19
C VAL A 18 0.65 -38.46 -1.67
N SER A 19 0.68 -37.30 -2.31
CA SER A 19 -0.21 -36.23 -1.90
C SER A 19 -1.66 -36.44 -2.28
N LEU A 20 -1.98 -37.09 -3.40
CA LEU A 20 -3.38 -37.35 -3.78
C LEU A 20 -4.06 -38.20 -2.70
N ILE A 21 -3.35 -39.22 -2.20
CA ILE A 21 -3.80 -40.06 -1.09
C ILE A 21 -3.97 -39.20 0.17
N GLY A 22 -2.95 -38.44 0.57
CA GLY A 22 -3.00 -37.59 1.76
C GLY A 22 -4.10 -36.52 1.71
N LEU A 23 -4.35 -35.92 0.55
CA LEU A 23 -5.36 -34.88 0.37
C LEU A 23 -6.77 -35.45 0.43
N THR A 24 -6.98 -36.67 -0.11
CA THR A 24 -8.27 -37.36 -0.07
C THR A 24 -8.66 -37.71 1.38
N PHE A 25 -7.72 -38.25 2.16
CA PHE A 25 -7.95 -38.48 3.60
C PHE A 25 -8.16 -37.19 4.39
N SER A 26 -7.43 -36.13 4.05
CA SER A 26 -7.55 -34.82 4.72
C SER A 26 -8.87 -34.11 4.42
N ALA A 27 -9.43 -34.30 3.22
CA ALA A 27 -10.74 -33.77 2.83
C ALA A 27 -11.88 -34.37 3.65
N VAL A 28 -11.78 -35.65 4.02
CA VAL A 28 -12.75 -36.34 4.89
C VAL A 28 -12.75 -35.76 6.32
N LEU A 29 -11.58 -35.32 6.81
CA LEU A 29 -11.43 -34.83 8.17
C LEU A 29 -11.64 -33.31 8.34
N VAL A 30 -11.79 -32.56 7.22
CA VAL A 30 -12.03 -31.11 7.08
C VAL A 30 -11.00 -30.19 7.76
N LEU A 31 -10.68 -30.43 9.03
CA LEU A 31 -9.74 -29.68 9.86
C LEU A 31 -8.30 -29.69 9.32
N PRO A 32 -7.68 -30.79 8.85
CA PRO A 32 -6.30 -30.73 8.34
C PRO A 32 -6.18 -30.31 6.86
N LEU A 33 -7.28 -30.03 6.15
CA LEU A 33 -7.27 -29.87 4.69
C LEU A 33 -6.41 -28.70 4.23
N ALA A 34 -6.52 -27.54 4.88
CA ALA A 34 -5.79 -26.34 4.47
C ALA A 34 -4.28 -26.50 4.62
N TRP A 35 -3.83 -27.17 5.68
CA TRP A 35 -2.42 -27.45 5.93
C TRP A 35 -1.89 -28.54 5.01
N ALA A 36 -2.63 -29.63 4.83
CA ALA A 36 -2.25 -30.69 3.90
C ALA A 36 -2.13 -30.18 2.46
N TYR A 37 -3.07 -29.33 2.04
CA TYR A 37 -3.03 -28.68 0.73
C TYR A 37 -1.80 -27.78 0.56
N ALA A 38 -1.50 -26.94 1.57
CA ALA A 38 -0.32 -26.07 1.52
C ALA A 38 1.00 -26.86 1.48
N VAL A 39 1.11 -27.91 2.31
CA VAL A 39 2.29 -28.79 2.34
C VAL A 39 2.48 -29.45 0.98
N HIS A 40 1.41 -29.91 0.35
CA HIS A 40 1.48 -30.47 -0.99
C HIS A 40 2.01 -29.47 -2.01
N GLN A 41 1.40 -28.29 -2.08
CA GLN A 41 1.80 -27.28 -3.06
C GLN A 41 3.24 -26.83 -2.84
N ASN A 42 3.66 -26.66 -1.58
CA ASN A 42 5.04 -26.33 -1.22
C ASN A 42 6.00 -27.45 -1.62
N LEU A 43 5.67 -28.70 -1.34
CA LEU A 43 6.52 -29.86 -1.63
C LEU A 43 6.77 -30.03 -3.12
N VAL A 44 5.73 -29.87 -3.94
CA VAL A 44 5.88 -29.94 -5.40
C VAL A 44 6.84 -28.86 -5.92
N LEU A 45 6.86 -27.69 -5.28
CA LEU A 45 7.71 -26.57 -5.70
C LEU A 45 9.14 -26.68 -5.18
N LEU A 46 9.33 -27.08 -3.92
CA LEU A 46 10.65 -27.19 -3.28
C LEU A 46 11.48 -28.36 -3.81
N VAL A 47 10.84 -29.35 -4.44
CA VAL A 47 11.52 -30.47 -5.11
C VAL A 47 12.04 -30.08 -6.51
N LEU A 48 11.59 -28.96 -7.08
CA LEU A 48 12.03 -28.53 -8.41
C LEU A 48 13.48 -28.02 -8.39
N PRO A 49 14.30 -28.41 -9.38
CA PRO A 49 15.67 -27.92 -9.50
C PRO A 49 15.65 -26.41 -9.81
N GLY A 50 16.27 -25.60 -8.94
CA GLY A 50 16.35 -24.15 -9.09
C GLY A 50 15.91 -23.36 -7.83
N PHE A 51 15.29 -24.02 -6.85
CA PHE A 51 15.03 -23.40 -5.54
C PHE A 51 16.28 -23.50 -4.63
N GLU A 52 16.69 -22.38 -4.03
CA GLU A 52 17.79 -22.35 -3.05
C GLU A 52 17.45 -23.27 -1.86
N GLY A 53 18.36 -24.20 -1.51
CA GLY A 53 18.15 -25.17 -0.44
C GLY A 53 17.58 -26.53 -0.89
N HIS A 54 17.76 -26.92 -2.16
CA HIS A 54 17.34 -28.21 -2.74
C HIS A 54 17.72 -29.43 -1.88
N ARG A 55 16.79 -29.90 -1.04
CA ARG A 55 16.87 -31.17 -0.29
C ARG A 55 15.81 -32.12 -0.83
N ARG A 56 16.11 -33.43 -0.84
CA ARG A 56 15.16 -34.48 -1.27
C ARG A 56 14.71 -35.34 -0.08
N GLY A 57 13.58 -36.00 -0.22
CA GLY A 57 13.07 -36.95 0.78
C GLY A 57 12.54 -36.23 2.03
N VAL A 58 12.89 -36.74 3.21
CA VAL A 58 12.34 -36.27 4.50
C VAL A 58 12.65 -34.79 4.76
N GLY A 59 13.80 -34.29 4.29
CA GLY A 59 14.15 -32.88 4.40
C GLY A 59 13.19 -31.96 3.65
N ALA A 60 12.78 -32.34 2.43
CA ALA A 60 11.84 -31.56 1.63
C ALA A 60 10.45 -31.49 2.28
N ILE A 61 10.01 -32.58 2.90
CA ILE A 61 8.72 -32.64 3.61
C ILE A 61 8.76 -31.72 4.84
N LYS A 62 9.85 -31.75 5.60
CA LYS A 62 10.05 -30.86 6.75
C LYS A 62 10.04 -29.39 6.34
N ASP A 63 10.77 -29.04 5.29
CA ASP A 63 10.83 -27.66 4.79
C ASP A 63 9.46 -27.19 4.27
N SER A 64 8.71 -28.08 3.60
CA SER A 64 7.35 -27.81 3.12
C SER A 64 6.37 -27.55 4.27
N TRP A 65 6.53 -28.28 5.39
CA TRP A 65 5.75 -28.12 6.61
C TRP A 65 6.08 -26.81 7.33
N GLU A 66 7.37 -26.46 7.45
CA GLU A 66 7.81 -25.18 8.01
C GLU A 66 7.22 -24.01 7.20
N GLN A 67 7.30 -24.09 5.87
CA GLN A 67 6.72 -23.09 4.95
C GLN A 67 5.19 -22.98 5.06
N ALA A 68 4.49 -24.10 5.25
CA ALA A 68 3.03 -24.10 5.41
C ALA A 68 2.58 -23.42 6.72
N ARG A 69 3.42 -23.44 7.77
CA ARG A 69 3.11 -22.87 9.10
C ARG A 69 3.40 -21.38 9.24
N LEU A 70 4.17 -20.77 8.34
CA LEU A 70 4.57 -19.35 8.46
C LEU A 70 3.36 -18.40 8.54
N TRP A 71 2.35 -18.59 7.68
CA TRP A 71 1.18 -17.71 7.61
C TRP A 71 -0.13 -18.50 7.43
N PRO A 72 -0.68 -19.06 8.52
CA PRO A 72 -1.85 -19.95 8.45
C PRO A 72 -3.11 -19.19 8.04
N ALA A 73 -3.39 -18.03 8.62
CA ALA A 73 -4.59 -17.24 8.28
C ALA A 73 -4.62 -16.85 6.80
N GLN A 74 -3.48 -16.44 6.26
CA GLN A 74 -3.34 -16.11 4.84
C GLN A 74 -3.54 -17.35 3.95
N ASN A 75 -3.04 -18.52 4.36
CA ASN A 75 -3.22 -19.77 3.61
C ASN A 75 -4.69 -20.19 3.54
N HIS A 76 -5.42 -20.12 4.66
CA HIS A 76 -6.86 -20.44 4.67
C HIS A 76 -7.65 -19.48 3.78
N LEU A 77 -7.32 -18.18 3.83
CA LEU A 77 -7.94 -17.19 2.97
C LEU A 77 -7.67 -17.44 1.48
N ILE A 78 -6.42 -17.79 1.14
CA ILE A 78 -6.02 -18.12 -0.24
C ILE A 78 -6.79 -19.34 -0.74
N ILE A 79 -6.90 -20.40 0.06
CA ILE A 79 -7.63 -21.61 -0.29
C ILE A 79 -9.13 -21.32 -0.45
N LEU A 80 -9.72 -20.52 0.44
CA LEU A 80 -11.11 -20.07 0.31
C LEU A 80 -11.33 -19.30 -1.00
N LEU A 81 -10.47 -18.34 -1.31
CA LEU A 81 -10.56 -17.54 -2.53
C LEU A 81 -10.39 -18.41 -3.79
N LEU A 82 -9.40 -19.29 -3.80
CA LEU A 82 -9.17 -20.25 -4.89
C LEU A 82 -10.36 -21.22 -5.03
N GLY A 83 -10.98 -21.63 -3.93
CA GLY A 83 -12.19 -22.44 -3.92
C GLY A 83 -13.36 -21.71 -4.57
N LEU A 84 -13.57 -20.43 -4.23
CA LEU A 84 -14.60 -19.58 -4.86
C LEU A 84 -14.34 -19.37 -6.36
N ILE A 85 -13.09 -19.09 -6.76
CA ILE A 85 -12.70 -18.96 -8.17
C ILE A 85 -12.92 -20.27 -8.92
N SER A 86 -12.55 -21.40 -8.32
CA SER A 86 -12.76 -22.73 -8.90
C SER A 86 -14.24 -23.03 -9.06
N LEU A 87 -15.07 -22.70 -8.06
CA LEU A 87 -16.52 -22.90 -8.12
C LEU A 87 -17.15 -22.06 -9.25
N PHE A 88 -16.76 -20.79 -9.36
CA PHE A 88 -17.21 -19.90 -10.43
C PHE A 88 -16.78 -20.41 -11.82
N ALA A 89 -15.52 -20.77 -11.97
CA ALA A 89 -15.00 -21.36 -13.21
C ALA A 89 -15.73 -22.66 -13.56
N PHE A 90 -16.01 -23.51 -12.58
CA PHE A 90 -16.78 -24.74 -12.77
C PHE A 90 -18.16 -24.49 -13.34
N PHE A 91 -18.94 -23.57 -12.77
CA PHE A 91 -20.26 -23.24 -13.30
C PHE A 91 -20.18 -22.65 -14.70
N ASN A 92 -19.18 -21.80 -15.00
CA ASN A 92 -19.00 -21.26 -16.34
C ASN A 92 -18.64 -22.33 -17.36
N PHE A 93 -17.74 -23.26 -17.02
CA PHE A 93 -17.37 -24.35 -17.91
C PHE A 93 -18.52 -25.35 -18.09
N ALA A 94 -19.23 -25.69 -17.02
CA ALA A 94 -20.42 -26.53 -17.09
C ALA A 94 -21.50 -25.87 -17.97
N ALA A 95 -21.77 -24.57 -17.78
CA ALA A 95 -22.69 -23.81 -18.61
C ALA A 95 -22.22 -23.78 -20.07
N CYS A 96 -20.93 -23.55 -20.32
CA CYS A 96 -20.36 -23.58 -21.67
C CYS A 96 -20.59 -24.95 -22.32
N LEU A 97 -20.28 -26.06 -21.65
CA LEU A 97 -20.50 -27.40 -22.18
C LEU A 97 -21.98 -27.68 -22.49
N VAL A 98 -22.91 -27.17 -21.67
CA VAL A 98 -24.35 -27.32 -21.91
C VAL A 98 -24.84 -26.42 -23.05
N PHE A 99 -24.46 -25.14 -23.08
CA PHE A 99 -25.04 -24.14 -23.97
C PHE A 99 -24.32 -24.03 -25.31
N PHE A 100 -23.05 -24.43 -25.40
CA PHE A 100 -22.26 -24.36 -26.62
C PHE A 100 -22.89 -25.11 -27.81
N PRO A 101 -23.43 -26.33 -27.65
CA PRO A 101 -24.16 -27.01 -28.73
C PRO A 101 -25.40 -26.24 -29.21
N TYR A 102 -26.10 -25.54 -28.32
CA TYR A 102 -27.26 -24.71 -28.69
C TYR A 102 -26.83 -23.45 -29.43
N LEU A 103 -25.68 -22.86 -29.07
CA LEU A 103 -25.11 -21.73 -29.78
C LEU A 103 -24.70 -22.12 -31.20
N ILE A 104 -24.11 -23.30 -31.40
CA ILE A 104 -23.82 -23.84 -32.74
C ILE A 104 -25.12 -24.00 -33.53
N LYS A 105 -26.15 -24.63 -32.95
CA LYS A 105 -27.45 -24.78 -33.63
C LYS A 105 -28.04 -23.42 -34.02
N LEU A 106 -27.93 -22.40 -33.17
CA LEU A 106 -28.42 -21.05 -33.47
C LEU A 106 -27.65 -20.40 -34.63
N LEU A 107 -26.33 -20.58 -34.69
CA LEU A 107 -25.47 -19.93 -35.69
C LEU A 107 -25.44 -20.66 -37.03
N THR A 108 -25.46 -22.00 -37.04
CA THR A 108 -25.29 -22.80 -38.26
C THR A 108 -26.54 -23.56 -38.68
N GLY A 109 -27.55 -23.66 -37.80
CA GLY A 109 -28.72 -24.51 -38.01
C GLY A 109 -28.45 -26.01 -37.83
N TRP A 110 -27.23 -26.43 -37.49
CA TRP A 110 -26.88 -27.84 -37.37
C TRP A 110 -27.46 -28.46 -36.09
N GLU A 111 -28.23 -29.54 -36.25
CA GLU A 111 -28.79 -30.27 -35.12
C GLU A 111 -27.91 -31.45 -34.68
N SER A 112 -27.34 -31.33 -33.48
CA SER A 112 -26.64 -32.43 -32.81
C SER A 112 -27.61 -33.29 -31.98
N ALA A 113 -27.20 -34.52 -31.66
CA ALA A 113 -27.94 -35.37 -30.72
C ALA A 113 -28.19 -34.67 -29.37
N PHE A 114 -27.23 -33.84 -28.92
CA PHE A 114 -27.35 -33.04 -27.71
C PHE A 114 -28.49 -32.00 -27.79
N THR A 115 -28.63 -31.33 -28.94
CA THR A 115 -29.71 -30.34 -29.15
C THR A 115 -31.09 -30.96 -29.36
N ARG A 116 -31.15 -32.26 -29.70
CA ARG A 116 -32.41 -33.01 -29.86
C ARG A 116 -32.92 -33.60 -28.55
N LEU A 117 -32.03 -34.21 -27.75
CA LEU A 117 -32.38 -34.82 -26.46
C LEU A 117 -32.33 -33.83 -25.28
N GLY A 118 -31.67 -32.69 -25.46
CA GLY A 118 -31.60 -31.60 -24.50
C GLY A 118 -30.90 -31.96 -23.19
N VAL A 119 -31.43 -31.47 -22.06
CA VAL A 119 -30.86 -31.67 -20.71
C VAL A 119 -30.78 -33.15 -20.30
N ARG A 120 -31.52 -34.04 -20.98
CA ARG A 120 -31.46 -35.48 -20.72
C ARG A 120 -30.12 -36.14 -21.09
N LEU A 121 -29.30 -35.47 -21.90
CA LEU A 121 -27.96 -35.95 -22.26
C LEU A 121 -26.86 -35.44 -21.30
N VAL A 122 -27.23 -34.70 -20.24
CA VAL A 122 -26.27 -34.24 -19.23
C VAL A 122 -25.90 -35.42 -18.35
N ASP A 123 -24.80 -36.08 -18.73
CA ASP A 123 -24.24 -37.21 -18.01
C ASP A 123 -23.15 -36.79 -17.00
N PHE A 124 -22.82 -37.71 -16.09
CA PHE A 124 -21.69 -37.58 -15.17
C PHE A 124 -20.36 -37.25 -15.89
N LYS A 125 -20.18 -37.74 -17.13
CA LYS A 125 -19.00 -37.44 -17.95
C LYS A 125 -18.83 -35.94 -18.21
N MET A 126 -19.92 -35.21 -18.42
CA MET A 126 -19.91 -33.76 -18.61
C MET A 126 -19.51 -33.02 -17.34
N PHE A 127 -19.98 -33.50 -16.19
CA PHE A 127 -19.58 -32.98 -14.88
C PHE A 127 -18.08 -33.18 -14.63
N VAL A 128 -17.55 -34.38 -14.93
CA VAL A 128 -16.11 -34.66 -14.84
C VAL A 128 -15.32 -33.78 -15.81
N ALA A 129 -15.78 -33.61 -17.05
CA ALA A 129 -15.14 -32.74 -18.02
C ALA A 129 -15.08 -31.28 -17.52
N ALA A 130 -16.17 -30.76 -16.95
CA ALA A 130 -16.20 -29.43 -16.34
C ALA A 130 -15.22 -29.30 -15.16
N LEU A 131 -15.13 -30.33 -14.29
CA LEU A 131 -14.16 -30.35 -13.18
C LEU A 131 -12.72 -30.35 -13.69
N VAL A 132 -12.40 -31.17 -14.70
CA VAL A 132 -11.06 -31.22 -15.30
C VAL A 132 -10.69 -29.88 -15.92
N LEU A 133 -11.61 -29.27 -16.67
CA LEU A 133 -11.37 -27.98 -17.32
C LEU A 133 -11.17 -26.86 -16.28
N THR A 134 -11.95 -26.90 -15.20
CA THR A 134 -11.79 -26.01 -14.03
C THR A 134 -10.42 -26.18 -13.39
N TYR A 135 -10.01 -27.42 -13.12
CA TYR A 135 -8.72 -27.72 -12.54
C TYR A 135 -7.58 -27.17 -13.41
N LEU A 136 -7.63 -27.41 -14.73
CA LEU A 136 -6.63 -26.91 -15.67
C LEU A 136 -6.56 -25.37 -15.71
N ALA A 137 -7.71 -24.69 -15.65
CA ALA A 137 -7.77 -23.23 -15.65
C ALA A 137 -7.22 -22.60 -14.35
N VAL A 138 -7.50 -23.21 -13.20
CA VAL A 138 -7.08 -22.67 -11.89
C VAL A 138 -5.66 -23.08 -11.51
N LEU A 139 -5.16 -24.22 -12.01
CA LEU A 139 -3.83 -24.74 -11.71
C LEU A 139 -2.68 -23.71 -11.86
N PRO A 140 -2.54 -22.94 -12.96
CA PRO A 140 -1.44 -21.97 -13.08
C PRO A 140 -1.51 -20.88 -12.00
N LEU A 141 -2.71 -20.43 -11.64
CA LEU A 141 -2.93 -19.43 -10.59
C LEU A 141 -2.46 -19.96 -9.22
N VAL A 142 -2.83 -21.20 -8.88
CA VAL A 142 -2.36 -21.88 -7.66
C VAL A 142 -0.83 -21.92 -7.64
N ARG A 143 -0.20 -22.35 -8.75
CA ARG A 143 1.25 -22.46 -8.82
C ARG A 143 1.94 -21.13 -8.59
N VAL A 144 1.49 -20.05 -9.22
CA VAL A 144 2.07 -18.71 -9.03
C VAL A 144 1.99 -18.26 -7.57
N ILE A 145 0.83 -18.43 -6.94
CA ILE A 145 0.64 -18.02 -5.53
C ILE A 145 1.59 -18.79 -4.60
N TYR A 146 1.68 -20.10 -4.76
CA TYR A 146 2.54 -20.92 -3.90
C TYR A 146 4.04 -20.76 -4.20
N VAL A 147 4.42 -20.46 -5.45
CA VAL A 147 5.81 -20.07 -5.79
C VAL A 147 6.20 -18.80 -5.05
N LEU A 148 5.34 -17.77 -5.09
CA LEU A 148 5.59 -16.53 -4.36
C LEU A 148 5.67 -16.77 -2.85
N ARG A 149 4.75 -17.58 -2.28
CA ARG A 149 4.79 -17.90 -0.85
C ARG A 149 6.09 -18.60 -0.44
N CYS A 150 6.52 -19.62 -1.18
CA CYS A 150 7.78 -20.32 -0.91
C CYS A 150 8.99 -19.39 -1.08
N PHE A 151 8.97 -18.51 -2.09
CA PHE A 151 10.01 -17.53 -2.31
C PHE A 151 10.13 -16.54 -1.14
N TYR A 152 9.03 -15.86 -0.77
CA TYR A 152 9.03 -14.93 0.36
C TYR A 152 9.41 -15.62 1.68
N GLY A 153 8.91 -16.84 1.91
CA GLY A 153 9.27 -17.60 3.10
C GLY A 153 10.75 -17.98 3.14
N SER A 154 11.35 -18.33 2.00
CA SER A 154 12.81 -18.60 1.90
C SER A 154 13.63 -17.33 2.09
N SER A 155 13.19 -16.21 1.50
CA SER A 155 13.83 -14.90 1.59
C SER A 155 13.93 -14.36 3.02
N LEU A 156 13.06 -14.78 3.95
CA LEU A 156 13.19 -14.44 5.37
C LEU A 156 14.50 -14.97 5.99
N ARG A 157 15.01 -16.10 5.50
CA ARG A 157 16.26 -16.72 5.99
C ARG A 157 17.46 -16.29 5.17
N THR A 158 17.32 -16.16 3.85
CA THR A 158 18.44 -15.88 2.94
C THR A 158 18.68 -14.40 2.69
N GLY A 159 17.67 -13.54 2.90
CA GLY A 159 17.74 -12.12 2.54
C GLY A 159 17.74 -11.85 1.02
N ALA A 160 17.41 -12.86 0.20
CA ALA A 160 17.42 -12.77 -1.27
C ALA A 160 16.48 -11.67 -1.82
N ASP A 161 15.39 -11.37 -1.11
CA ASP A 161 14.46 -10.28 -1.44
C ASP A 161 15.16 -8.91 -1.42
N LEU A 162 15.94 -8.63 -0.37
CA LEU A 162 16.74 -7.40 -0.24
C LEU A 162 17.81 -7.30 -1.33
N LEU A 163 18.45 -8.43 -1.69
CA LEU A 163 19.42 -8.47 -2.78
C LEU A 163 18.77 -8.22 -4.15
N SER A 164 17.53 -8.67 -4.35
CA SER A 164 16.77 -8.43 -5.57
C SER A 164 16.37 -6.95 -5.71
N GLU A 165 15.91 -6.33 -4.61
CA GLU A 165 15.64 -4.89 -4.56
C GLU A 165 16.92 -4.08 -4.78
N LEU A 166 18.04 -4.46 -4.15
CA LEU A 166 19.35 -3.82 -4.36
C LEU A 166 19.84 -3.97 -5.81
N ARG A 167 19.61 -5.11 -6.47
CA ARG A 167 19.96 -5.29 -7.90
C ARG A 167 19.07 -4.46 -8.81
N SER A 168 17.76 -4.37 -8.55
CA SER A 168 16.86 -3.49 -9.29
C SER A 168 17.26 -2.01 -9.13
N SER A 169 17.71 -1.63 -7.93
CA SER A 169 18.27 -0.31 -7.67
C SER A 169 19.57 -0.11 -8.42
N LYS A 170 20.48 -1.09 -8.48
CA LYS A 170 21.72 -0.97 -9.27
C LYS A 170 21.47 -0.85 -10.78
N VAL A 171 20.45 -1.51 -11.32
CA VAL A 171 20.04 -1.32 -12.72
C VAL A 171 19.46 0.09 -12.92
N ALA A 172 18.66 0.60 -11.99
CA ALA A 172 18.21 1.99 -12.01
C ALA A 172 19.37 2.99 -11.86
N THR A 173 20.36 2.70 -11.01
CA THR A 173 21.58 3.49 -10.86
C THR A 173 22.43 3.42 -12.12
N LEU A 174 22.54 2.26 -12.78
CA LEU A 174 23.33 2.07 -14.00
C LEU A 174 22.69 2.76 -15.21
N VAL A 175 21.37 2.73 -15.32
CA VAL A 175 20.59 3.49 -16.31
C VAL A 175 20.71 4.99 -16.05
N LEU A 176 20.65 5.44 -14.79
CA LEU A 176 20.86 6.83 -14.42
C LEU A 176 22.31 7.29 -14.69
N THR A 177 23.31 6.44 -14.43
CA THR A 177 24.71 6.74 -14.75
C THR A 177 24.99 6.69 -16.24
N CYS A 178 24.36 5.83 -17.03
CA CYS A 178 24.46 5.87 -18.49
C CYS A 178 23.80 7.13 -19.06
N LEU A 179 22.67 7.56 -18.50
CA LEU A 179 22.02 8.84 -18.85
C LEU A 179 22.86 10.06 -18.44
N LEU A 180 23.57 9.99 -17.30
CA LEU A 180 24.47 11.04 -16.84
C LEU A 180 25.79 11.06 -17.64
N VAL A 181 26.36 9.90 -17.99
CA VAL A 181 27.61 9.79 -18.78
C VAL A 181 27.41 10.24 -20.23
N LEU A 182 26.22 10.05 -20.81
CA LEU A 182 25.86 10.64 -22.11
C LEU A 182 25.58 12.16 -22.02
N GLY A 183 25.35 12.70 -20.81
CA GLY A 183 25.07 14.11 -20.56
C GLY A 183 26.23 14.91 -19.94
N SER A 184 27.36 14.28 -19.63
CA SER A 184 28.49 14.92 -18.92
C SER A 184 29.84 14.67 -19.60
N SER A 185 29.94 14.95 -20.90
CA SER A 185 31.23 15.21 -21.55
C SER A 185 31.52 16.71 -21.55
N GLN A 186 31.54 17.32 -20.36
CA GLN A 186 32.23 18.60 -20.14
C GLN A 186 32.48 18.85 -18.65
N THR A 187 33.76 19.01 -18.34
CA THR A 187 34.33 19.60 -17.12
C THR A 187 34.28 18.79 -15.82
N LEU A 188 35.38 18.10 -15.49
CA LEU A 188 35.98 18.25 -14.16
C LEU A 188 37.49 17.91 -14.18
N ALA A 189 38.29 18.97 -14.32
CA ALA A 189 39.68 19.02 -13.90
C ALA A 189 39.72 19.66 -12.50
N GLN A 190 40.52 19.08 -11.60
CA GLN A 190 41.00 19.64 -10.32
C GLN A 190 39.91 19.82 -9.23
N ASN A 191 40.07 19.44 -7.96
CA ASN A 191 41.25 19.52 -7.11
C ASN A 191 41.11 18.53 -5.95
N LYS A 192 42.21 17.84 -5.60
CA LYS A 192 42.33 16.98 -4.43
C LYS A 192 43.39 17.59 -3.51
N THR A 193 42.96 18.34 -2.50
CA THR A 193 43.76 18.75 -1.33
C THR A 193 42.76 19.15 -0.24
N GLN A 194 42.65 18.35 0.83
CA GLN A 194 43.42 18.48 2.06
C GLN A 194 42.86 19.59 2.96
N ASP A 195 42.14 19.19 4.02
CA ASP A 195 42.34 19.84 5.31
C ASP A 195 41.91 18.94 6.48
N ARG A 196 42.91 18.52 7.26
CA ARG A 196 42.77 17.95 8.61
C ARG A 196 42.65 19.13 9.57
N ARG A 197 41.54 19.24 10.30
CA ARG A 197 41.48 20.05 11.52
C ARG A 197 41.51 19.17 12.77
N PRO A 198 42.22 19.58 13.83
CA PRO A 198 42.34 18.82 15.06
C PRO A 198 41.04 18.87 15.89
N LEU A 199 40.74 17.74 16.54
CA LEU A 199 39.64 17.56 17.48
C LEU A 199 39.96 18.29 18.79
N LEU A 200 39.20 19.34 19.09
CA LEU A 200 39.12 19.95 20.43
C LEU A 200 37.90 19.37 21.16
N SER A 201 38.13 18.91 22.38
CA SER A 201 37.16 18.33 23.29
C SER A 201 35.98 19.29 23.59
N PRO A 202 34.74 18.79 23.70
CA PRO A 202 33.60 19.62 24.09
C PRO A 202 33.54 19.81 25.61
N ALA A 203 33.41 21.07 26.03
CA ALA A 203 33.00 21.46 27.38
C ALA A 203 31.51 21.13 27.60
N PRO A 204 31.08 20.85 28.85
CA PRO A 204 29.73 20.41 29.14
C PRO A 204 28.74 21.59 29.06
N VAL A 205 27.78 21.51 28.14
CA VAL A 205 26.65 22.43 28.06
C VAL A 205 25.59 21.98 29.06
N ALA A 206 25.28 22.84 30.02
CA ALA A 206 24.19 22.63 30.98
C ALA A 206 22.85 22.47 30.22
N SER A 207 22.26 21.28 30.31
CA SER A 207 20.91 21.02 29.84
C SER A 207 19.91 21.66 30.81
N SER A 208 19.27 22.75 30.39
CA SER A 208 18.04 23.22 31.00
C SER A 208 16.97 22.14 30.81
N SER A 209 16.53 21.52 31.90
CA SER A 209 15.46 20.53 31.89
C SER A 209 14.15 21.23 31.53
N VAL A 210 13.74 21.08 30.27
CA VAL A 210 12.41 21.53 29.81
C VAL A 210 11.36 20.68 30.55
N SER A 211 10.48 21.34 31.30
CA SER A 211 9.37 20.71 32.04
C SER A 211 8.45 19.95 31.08
N ALA A 212 8.18 18.67 31.37
CA ALA A 212 7.35 17.79 30.54
C ALA A 212 5.98 18.40 30.20
N ASP A 213 5.36 19.11 31.14
CA ASP A 213 4.04 19.72 30.96
C ASP A 213 4.04 20.83 29.90
N ARG A 214 5.11 21.64 29.82
CA ARG A 214 5.26 22.66 28.75
C ARG A 214 5.49 22.01 27.39
N LEU A 215 6.20 20.88 27.37
CA LEU A 215 6.44 20.14 26.14
C LEU A 215 5.13 19.54 25.62
N ASP A 216 4.33 18.88 26.48
CA ASP A 216 3.03 18.31 26.11
C ASP A 216 2.02 19.37 25.67
N ALA A 217 1.98 20.52 26.33
CA ALA A 217 1.14 21.64 25.90
C ALA A 217 1.56 22.18 24.52
N SER A 218 2.87 22.28 24.26
CA SER A 218 3.38 22.70 22.95
C SER A 218 3.13 21.67 21.85
N ILE A 219 3.25 20.37 22.16
CA ILE A 219 2.96 19.26 21.24
C ILE A 219 1.48 19.26 20.88
N SER A 220 0.59 19.37 21.87
CA SER A 220 -0.86 19.38 21.66
C SER A 220 -1.27 20.55 20.76
N LYS A 221 -0.75 21.75 21.04
CA LYS A 221 -1.00 22.95 20.24
C LYS A 221 -0.49 22.85 18.80
N VAL A 222 0.64 22.16 18.59
CA VAL A 222 1.18 21.92 17.24
C VAL A 222 0.37 20.85 16.50
N LEU A 223 -0.05 19.77 17.17
CA LEU A 223 -0.88 18.71 16.58
C LEU A 223 -2.27 19.19 16.17
N GLU A 224 -2.85 20.14 16.90
CA GLU A 224 -4.14 20.76 16.57
C GLU A 224 -4.08 21.75 15.40
N SER A 225 -2.89 22.14 14.96
CA SER A 225 -2.75 23.05 13.81
C SER A 225 -3.27 22.41 12.51
N ARG A 226 -3.98 23.20 11.70
CA ARG A 226 -4.67 22.77 10.47
C ARG A 226 -3.76 22.01 9.47
N LYS A 227 -2.45 22.26 9.49
CA LYS A 227 -1.46 21.57 8.65
C LYS A 227 -1.12 20.15 9.12
N HIS A 228 -1.15 19.92 10.44
CA HIS A 228 -0.94 18.59 11.03
C HIS A 228 -2.26 17.82 11.17
N ALA A 229 -3.40 18.50 11.07
CA ALA A 229 -4.72 17.89 11.04
C ALA A 229 -4.91 16.86 9.91
N TRP A 230 -4.19 17.00 8.78
CA TRP A 230 -4.21 16.01 7.68
C TRP A 230 -3.20 14.85 7.88
N GLN A 231 -2.16 15.03 8.70
CA GLN A 231 -1.14 14.01 9.00
C GLN A 231 -1.39 13.29 10.34
N ALA A 232 -2.34 13.77 11.14
CA ALA A 232 -2.73 13.11 12.37
C ALA A 232 -3.24 11.70 12.05
N PRO A 233 -2.67 10.63 12.64
CA PRO A 233 -3.21 9.29 12.49
C PRO A 233 -4.68 9.33 12.90
N SER A 234 -5.55 8.60 12.20
CA SER A 234 -7.02 8.53 12.38
C SER A 234 -7.49 8.22 13.82
N ASN A 235 -6.56 8.05 14.75
CA ASN A 235 -6.74 7.70 16.16
C ASN A 235 -6.68 8.94 17.08
N ALA A 236 -6.14 10.07 16.62
CA ALA A 236 -6.08 11.31 17.41
C ALA A 236 -7.42 12.07 17.43
N ARG A 237 -8.39 11.63 16.63
CA ARG A 237 -9.79 12.09 16.68
C ARG A 237 -10.66 11.03 17.33
N LYS A 238 -10.44 10.78 18.61
CA LYS A 238 -11.32 9.96 19.45
C LYS A 238 -11.70 10.71 20.73
N SER A 239 -12.57 11.70 20.57
CA SER A 239 -13.53 12.05 21.60
C SER A 239 -14.78 12.59 20.90
N GLN A 240 -15.91 11.93 21.16
CA GLN A 240 -17.26 12.16 20.62
C GLN A 240 -17.51 11.70 19.16
N ASP A 241 -17.77 10.41 18.98
CA ASP A 241 -19.15 10.00 18.66
C ASP A 241 -19.34 8.47 18.73
N PRO A 242 -19.97 7.93 19.79
CA PRO A 242 -20.36 6.54 19.86
C PRO A 242 -21.59 6.20 18.99
N SER A 243 -22.07 7.10 18.12
CA SER A 243 -23.22 6.86 17.22
C SER A 243 -22.82 6.00 16.01
N LEU A 244 -21.76 6.35 15.28
CA LEU A 244 -21.39 5.72 14.01
C LEU A 244 -21.01 4.23 14.13
N TRP A 245 -20.31 3.85 15.21
CA TRP A 245 -19.97 2.44 15.46
C TRP A 245 -21.19 1.62 15.88
N ARG A 246 -22.13 2.22 16.62
CA ARG A 246 -23.42 1.59 16.94
C ARG A 246 -24.31 1.52 15.70
N ASP A 247 -24.30 2.53 14.83
CA ASP A 247 -25.05 2.55 13.56
C ASP A 247 -24.51 1.54 12.56
N PHE A 248 -23.19 1.38 12.51
CA PHE A 248 -22.54 0.36 11.72
C PHE A 248 -22.78 -1.06 12.28
N ALA A 249 -22.66 -1.26 13.60
CA ALA A 249 -23.00 -2.52 14.23
C ALA A 249 -24.48 -2.88 14.02
N ARG A 250 -25.39 -1.90 14.10
CA ARG A 250 -26.81 -2.06 13.76
C ARG A 250 -27.05 -2.29 12.26
N ALA A 251 -26.24 -1.74 11.37
CA ALA A 251 -26.33 -1.99 9.94
C ALA A 251 -25.85 -3.40 9.57
N VAL A 252 -24.77 -3.87 10.21
CA VAL A 252 -24.25 -5.23 10.08
C VAL A 252 -25.23 -6.23 10.67
N GLN A 253 -25.78 -5.97 11.85
CA GLN A 253 -26.79 -6.83 12.47
C GLN A 253 -28.05 -6.95 11.61
N ARG A 254 -28.56 -5.83 11.06
CA ARG A 254 -29.67 -5.83 10.09
C ARG A 254 -29.35 -6.61 8.81
N TRP A 255 -28.10 -6.59 8.35
CA TRP A 255 -27.67 -7.36 7.19
C TRP A 255 -27.56 -8.87 7.49
N VAL A 256 -27.09 -9.23 8.69
CA VAL A 256 -27.00 -10.62 9.16
C VAL A 256 -28.39 -11.20 9.38
N GLU A 257 -29.31 -10.43 9.95
CA GLU A 257 -30.72 -10.80 10.10
C GLU A 257 -31.41 -10.96 8.74
N LYS A 258 -31.13 -10.07 7.76
CA LYS A 258 -31.62 -10.23 6.38
C LYS A 258 -31.03 -11.44 5.67
N LEU A 259 -29.76 -11.76 5.92
CA LEU A 259 -29.10 -12.94 5.36
C LEU A 259 -29.65 -14.22 5.99
N GLY A 260 -29.86 -14.23 7.31
CA GLY A 260 -30.53 -15.30 8.03
C GLY A 260 -31.98 -15.50 7.56
N TYR A 261 -32.70 -14.40 7.33
CA TYR A 261 -34.05 -14.43 6.75
C TYR A 261 -34.03 -15.02 5.33
N LEU A 262 -33.09 -14.59 4.47
CA LEU A 262 -32.96 -15.13 3.12
C LEU A 262 -32.58 -16.62 3.14
N LEU A 263 -31.69 -17.04 4.04
CA LEU A 263 -31.32 -18.44 4.24
C LEU A 263 -32.48 -19.26 4.77
N SER A 264 -33.25 -18.74 5.75
CA SER A 264 -34.42 -19.43 6.29
C SER A 264 -35.52 -19.59 5.25
N ARG A 265 -35.75 -18.57 4.41
CA ARG A 265 -36.70 -18.61 3.30
C ARG A 265 -36.26 -19.57 2.20
N LEU A 266 -34.95 -19.65 1.93
CA LEU A 266 -34.38 -20.64 1.04
C LEU A 266 -34.53 -22.06 1.62
N PHE A 267 -34.31 -22.24 2.92
CA PHE A 267 -34.42 -23.52 3.62
C PHE A 267 -35.87 -24.00 3.73
N GLU A 268 -36.83 -23.10 3.98
CA GLU A 268 -38.26 -23.37 3.92
C GLU A 268 -38.73 -23.73 2.51
N TRP A 269 -38.20 -23.05 1.49
CA TRP A 269 -38.49 -23.35 0.10
C TRP A 269 -37.84 -24.66 -0.39
N LEU A 270 -36.69 -25.06 0.18
CA LEU A 270 -36.04 -26.34 -0.09
C LEU A 270 -36.58 -27.51 0.77
N ARG A 271 -37.44 -27.25 1.76
CA ARG A 271 -38.07 -28.31 2.55
C ARG A 271 -39.15 -28.98 1.69
N PRO A 272 -39.03 -30.28 1.34
CA PRO A 272 -40.09 -30.96 0.60
C PRO A 272 -41.37 -30.95 1.44
N ALA A 273 -42.44 -30.39 0.87
CA ALA A 273 -43.76 -30.38 1.47
C ALA A 273 -44.29 -31.82 1.55
N THR A 274 -44.03 -32.49 2.67
CA THR A 274 -44.71 -33.75 2.99
C THR A 274 -46.07 -33.42 3.59
N SER A 275 -47.05 -33.18 2.74
CA SER A 275 -48.39 -33.79 2.82
C SER A 275 -49.37 -33.22 1.78
N ALA A 276 -50.13 -34.14 1.18
CA ALA A 276 -51.40 -33.99 0.47
C ALA A 276 -51.42 -33.36 -0.95
N ARG A 277 -51.30 -34.28 -1.92
CA ARG A 277 -52.13 -34.45 -3.14
C ARG A 277 -52.46 -33.21 -4.01
N GLY A 278 -51.91 -33.19 -5.24
CA GLY A 278 -52.50 -32.47 -6.38
C GLY A 278 -51.50 -31.75 -7.30
N THR A 279 -51.05 -32.47 -8.34
CA THR A 279 -50.71 -31.98 -9.71
C THR A 279 -50.05 -30.59 -9.90
N SER A 280 -48.72 -30.57 -10.03
CA SER A 280 -47.95 -30.17 -11.23
C SER A 280 -46.55 -29.73 -10.81
N GLY A 281 -45.54 -30.50 -11.23
CA GLY A 281 -44.15 -30.28 -10.84
C GLY A 281 -43.58 -29.02 -11.49
N LYS A 282 -43.48 -27.92 -10.74
CA LYS A 282 -42.53 -26.85 -11.06
C LYS A 282 -41.14 -27.35 -10.72
N SER A 283 -40.45 -27.92 -11.72
CA SER A 283 -39.04 -28.29 -11.61
C SER A 283 -38.20 -27.03 -11.34
N LEU A 284 -37.36 -27.10 -10.32
CA LEU A 284 -36.37 -26.07 -10.01
C LEU A 284 -35.50 -25.81 -11.24
N ASN A 285 -35.65 -24.62 -11.85
CA ASN A 285 -34.81 -24.23 -12.97
C ASN A 285 -33.37 -24.07 -12.48
N ILE A 286 -32.48 -24.93 -12.96
CA ILE A 286 -31.03 -24.92 -12.66
C ILE A 286 -30.41 -23.53 -12.88
N ARG A 287 -30.97 -22.73 -13.81
CA ARG A 287 -30.59 -21.34 -14.06
C ARG A 287 -30.78 -20.45 -12.83
N ASP A 288 -31.90 -20.58 -12.12
CA ASP A 288 -32.23 -19.72 -10.97
C ASP A 288 -31.37 -20.09 -9.76
N VAL A 289 -31.07 -21.38 -9.59
CA VAL A 289 -30.14 -21.87 -8.58
C VAL A 289 -28.71 -21.40 -8.87
N ALA A 290 -28.27 -21.43 -10.13
CA ALA A 290 -26.95 -20.96 -10.53
C ALA A 290 -26.78 -19.44 -10.35
N ILE A 291 -27.80 -18.64 -10.69
CA ILE A 291 -27.80 -17.19 -10.48
C ILE A 291 -27.78 -16.87 -8.97
N ALA A 292 -28.60 -17.55 -8.17
CA ALA A 292 -28.62 -17.36 -6.73
C ALA A 292 -27.25 -17.67 -6.10
N LEU A 293 -26.60 -18.75 -6.52
CA LEU A 293 -25.27 -19.12 -6.04
C LEU A 293 -24.20 -18.10 -6.45
N LEU A 294 -24.27 -17.58 -7.68
CA LEU A 294 -23.34 -16.56 -8.20
C LEU A 294 -23.46 -15.25 -7.43
N VAL A 295 -24.68 -14.82 -7.09
CA VAL A 295 -24.94 -13.63 -6.27
C VAL A 295 -24.38 -13.81 -4.85
N VAL A 296 -24.53 -14.99 -4.25
CA VAL A 296 -23.98 -15.30 -2.92
C VAL A 296 -22.45 -15.30 -2.94
N CYS A 297 -21.82 -15.88 -3.97
CA CYS A 297 -20.37 -15.86 -4.13
C CYS A 297 -19.83 -14.44 -4.36
N ALA A 298 -20.51 -13.62 -5.17
CA ALA A 298 -20.13 -12.23 -5.41
C ALA A 298 -20.24 -11.37 -4.13
N ALA A 299 -21.30 -11.57 -3.34
CA ALA A 299 -21.47 -10.90 -2.05
C ALA A 299 -20.39 -11.31 -1.04
N ALA A 300 -20.06 -12.60 -0.96
CA ALA A 300 -18.99 -13.09 -0.09
C ALA A 300 -17.62 -12.51 -0.47
N LEU A 301 -17.33 -12.41 -1.77
CA LEU A 301 -16.09 -11.81 -2.29
C LEU A 301 -16.00 -10.32 -1.94
N ALA A 302 -17.09 -9.56 -2.11
CA ALA A 302 -17.14 -8.14 -1.78
C ALA A 302 -16.90 -7.88 -0.28
N VAL A 303 -17.47 -8.70 0.60
CA VAL A 303 -17.24 -8.61 2.06
C VAL A 303 -15.79 -8.93 2.43
N LEU A 304 -15.15 -9.87 1.73
CA LEU A 304 -13.76 -10.25 2.00
C LEU A 304 -12.75 -9.21 1.50
N VAL A 305 -12.98 -8.65 0.31
CA VAL A 305 -12.15 -7.57 -0.23
C VAL A 305 -12.24 -6.33 0.66
N THR A 306 -13.44 -5.97 1.12
CA THR A 306 -13.62 -4.83 2.03
C THR A 306 -12.94 -5.06 3.37
N ARG A 307 -13.05 -6.25 3.98
CA ARG A 307 -12.33 -6.60 5.22
C ARG A 307 -10.82 -6.50 5.08
N THR A 308 -10.25 -7.10 4.03
CA THR A 308 -8.79 -7.11 3.82
C THR A 308 -8.22 -5.73 3.49
N LEU A 309 -8.99 -4.87 2.79
CA LEU A 309 -8.61 -3.49 2.53
C LEU A 309 -8.69 -2.62 3.79
N LEU A 310 -9.67 -2.86 4.67
CA LEU A 310 -9.76 -2.19 5.97
C LEU A 310 -8.63 -2.63 6.91
N GLU A 311 -8.32 -3.92 6.99
CA GLU A 311 -7.24 -4.44 7.85
C GLU A 311 -5.84 -4.00 7.39
N ARG A 312 -5.61 -3.86 6.07
CA ARG A 312 -4.37 -3.30 5.53
C ARG A 312 -4.18 -1.83 5.88
N ARG A 313 -5.28 -1.08 6.06
CA ARG A 313 -5.26 0.31 6.54
C ARG A 313 -5.08 0.42 8.06
N SER A 314 -5.31 -0.66 8.80
CA SER A 314 -5.20 -0.69 10.27
C SER A 314 -3.87 -1.23 10.80
N ARG A 315 -2.91 -1.61 9.94
CA ARG A 315 -1.55 -1.93 10.41
C ARG A 315 -0.85 -0.64 10.86
N PRO A 316 -0.48 -0.50 12.15
CA PRO A 316 0.27 0.66 12.60
C PRO A 316 1.62 0.71 11.88
N ALA A 317 1.90 1.83 11.21
CA ALA A 317 3.19 2.09 10.61
C ALA A 317 4.27 2.03 11.69
N ARG A 318 5.31 1.22 11.46
CA ARG A 318 6.49 1.12 12.32
C ARG A 318 7.16 2.52 12.35
N PRO A 319 7.44 3.09 13.53
CA PRO A 319 7.97 4.44 13.62
C PRO A 319 9.35 4.51 12.94
N VAL A 320 9.45 5.38 11.94
CA VAL A 320 10.71 5.76 11.32
C VAL A 320 11.48 6.58 12.35
N SER A 321 12.64 6.09 12.77
CA SER A 321 13.58 6.81 13.64
C SER A 321 13.98 8.12 12.96
N THR A 322 13.57 9.25 13.52
CA THR A 322 13.92 10.57 13.02
C THR A 322 15.36 10.87 13.42
N ARG A 323 16.26 10.83 12.45
CA ARG A 323 17.68 11.18 12.62
C ARG A 323 17.77 12.66 13.01
N ALA A 324 18.65 12.97 13.96
CA ALA A 324 18.95 14.34 14.38
C ALA A 324 19.31 15.21 13.16
N SER A 325 18.72 16.40 13.11
CA SER A 325 18.81 17.37 12.01
C SER A 325 20.25 17.83 11.75
N ASP A 326 20.71 17.64 10.52
CA ASP A 326 21.92 18.26 9.98
C ASP A 326 21.83 19.81 10.01
N PRO A 327 22.95 20.54 10.07
CA PRO A 327 22.96 21.99 10.00
C PRO A 327 22.37 22.48 8.67
N VAL A 328 21.33 23.31 8.74
CA VAL A 328 20.64 23.85 7.55
C VAL A 328 21.57 24.81 6.79
N ASP A 329 21.98 24.42 5.59
CA ASP A 329 22.73 25.30 4.69
C ASP A 329 21.79 26.33 4.04
N LEU A 330 22.06 27.62 4.27
CA LEU A 330 21.32 28.76 3.71
C LEU A 330 21.65 29.04 2.23
N ARG A 331 22.67 28.41 1.66
CA ARG A 331 23.09 28.61 0.26
C ARG A 331 22.32 27.73 -0.71
N ARG A 332 21.76 26.61 -0.25
CA ARG A 332 21.02 25.69 -1.13
C ARG A 332 19.83 26.39 -1.79
N ALA A 333 19.58 26.09 -3.06
CA ALA A 333 18.45 26.68 -3.80
C ALA A 333 17.10 26.19 -3.23
N GLU A 334 17.06 24.95 -2.76
CA GLU A 334 15.86 24.24 -2.33
C GLU A 334 15.66 24.29 -0.80
N LEU A 335 15.48 25.49 -0.24
CA LEU A 335 15.09 25.70 1.17
C LEU A 335 13.57 25.75 1.29
N SER A 336 12.97 24.85 2.09
CA SER A 336 11.58 25.06 2.51
C SER A 336 11.55 25.97 3.74
N PRO A 337 10.73 27.05 3.76
CA PRO A 337 10.54 27.89 4.94
C PRO A 337 10.11 27.09 6.19
N GLU A 338 9.53 25.90 6.00
CA GLU A 338 9.02 25.03 7.07
C GLU A 338 10.10 24.25 7.82
N GLU A 339 11.34 24.21 7.33
CA GLU A 339 12.39 23.36 7.91
C GLU A 339 12.90 23.82 9.27
N LEU A 340 12.73 25.11 9.60
CA LEU A 340 13.08 25.65 10.90
C LEU A 340 11.93 26.46 11.50
N PRO A 341 11.75 26.43 12.84
CA PRO A 341 10.92 27.37 13.55
C PRO A 341 11.37 28.83 13.31
N GLU A 342 10.42 29.75 13.42
CA GLU A 342 10.64 31.20 13.29
C GLU A 342 11.84 31.73 14.07
N GLU A 343 11.97 31.34 15.35
CA GLU A 343 13.06 31.77 16.24
C GLU A 343 14.43 31.34 15.69
N LYS A 344 14.53 30.11 15.16
CA LYS A 344 15.77 29.60 14.58
C LYS A 344 16.15 30.30 13.28
N TRP A 345 15.18 30.73 12.47
CA TRP A 345 15.46 31.55 11.29
C TRP A 345 16.01 32.93 11.66
N LEU A 346 15.50 33.55 12.73
CA LEU A 346 16.04 34.81 13.22
C LEU A 346 17.44 34.69 13.81
N ASP A 347 17.69 33.63 14.57
CA ASP A 347 19.01 33.40 15.15
C ASP A 347 20.06 33.16 14.05
N LEU A 348 19.69 32.41 13.01
CA LEU A 348 20.51 32.29 11.80
C LEU A 348 20.70 33.64 11.10
N ALA A 349 19.67 34.47 11.00
CA ALA A 349 19.79 35.80 10.40
C ALA A 349 20.79 36.68 11.16
N ARG A 350 20.73 36.71 12.49
CA ARG A 350 21.66 37.44 13.35
C ARG A 350 23.09 36.93 13.22
N GLN A 351 23.27 35.60 13.27
CA GLN A 351 24.58 34.96 13.13
C GLN A 351 25.21 35.21 11.74
N MET A 352 24.41 35.19 10.68
CA MET A 352 24.89 35.51 9.32
C MET A 352 25.27 36.99 9.18
N MET A 353 24.57 37.89 9.90
CA MET A 353 24.91 39.30 9.89
C MET A 353 26.21 39.58 10.64
N GLU A 354 26.40 38.96 11.82
CA GLU A 354 27.63 39.08 12.62
C GLU A 354 28.85 38.47 11.92
N SER A 355 28.66 37.39 11.16
CA SER A 355 29.72 36.77 10.34
C SER A 355 30.00 37.50 9.01
N GLY A 356 29.41 38.68 8.80
CA GLY A 356 29.62 39.52 7.61
C GLY A 356 28.92 39.00 6.34
N GLN A 357 28.13 37.94 6.44
CA GLN A 357 27.37 37.34 5.32
C GLN A 357 25.98 37.97 5.20
N ALA A 358 25.93 39.28 4.99
CA ALA A 358 24.69 40.07 5.00
C ALA A 358 23.63 39.59 3.98
N ARG A 359 24.02 39.02 2.83
CA ARG A 359 23.07 38.43 1.86
C ARG A 359 22.34 37.21 2.41
N LEU A 360 23.02 36.35 3.17
CA LEU A 360 22.41 35.18 3.79
C LEU A 360 21.53 35.60 4.98
N ALA A 361 21.90 36.66 5.70
CA ALA A 361 21.08 37.24 6.75
C ALA A 361 19.72 37.74 6.21
N VAL A 362 19.73 38.44 5.08
CA VAL A 362 18.52 38.89 4.38
C VAL A 362 17.66 37.71 3.90
N ARG A 363 18.28 36.61 3.45
CA ARG A 363 17.54 35.41 3.08
C ARG A 363 16.86 34.74 4.29
N ALA A 364 17.57 34.63 5.41
CA ALA A 364 17.04 34.02 6.62
C ALA A 364 15.87 34.84 7.21
N ILE A 365 15.98 36.16 7.24
CA ILE A 365 14.88 37.03 7.74
C ILE A 365 13.67 37.03 6.81
N PHE A 366 13.89 36.93 5.49
CA PHE A 366 12.80 36.78 4.53
C PHE A 366 12.06 35.45 4.73
N LEU A 367 12.78 34.33 4.92
CA LEU A 367 12.16 33.04 5.23
C LEU A 367 11.39 33.09 6.56
N ALA A 368 11.92 33.77 7.58
CA ALA A 368 11.21 34.00 8.84
C ALA A 368 9.87 34.73 8.61
N SER A 369 9.83 35.73 7.71
CA SER A 369 8.59 36.47 7.40
C SER A 369 7.50 35.57 6.81
N ILE A 370 7.86 34.61 5.95
CA ILE A 370 6.92 33.64 5.37
C ILE A 370 6.39 32.71 6.47
N VAL A 371 7.25 32.28 7.41
CA VAL A 371 6.83 31.44 8.54
C VAL A 371 5.87 32.18 9.47
N ILE A 372 6.11 33.47 9.73
CA ILE A 372 5.21 34.32 10.54
C ILE A 372 3.84 34.46 9.90
N LEU A 373 3.80 34.76 8.60
CA LEU A 373 2.55 34.81 7.83
C LEU A 373 1.84 33.44 7.82
N GLY A 374 2.61 32.35 7.80
CA GLY A 374 2.12 30.98 7.94
C GLY A 374 1.47 30.69 9.29
N LYS A 375 2.09 31.12 10.40
CA LYS A 375 1.53 30.96 11.75
C LYS A 375 0.22 31.72 11.95
N ARG A 376 0.01 32.79 11.18
CA ARG A 376 -1.20 33.64 11.22
C ARG A 376 -2.27 33.20 10.21
N ASP A 377 -2.10 32.04 9.56
CA ASP A 377 -2.97 31.52 8.47
C ASP A 377 -3.12 32.45 7.25
N LEU A 378 -2.29 33.50 7.13
CA LEU A 378 -2.35 34.48 6.05
C LEU A 378 -1.75 33.94 4.74
N VAL A 379 -0.82 33.00 4.85
CA VAL A 379 -0.11 32.37 3.73
C VAL A 379 0.13 30.90 4.06
N THR A 380 0.18 30.01 3.08
CA THR A 380 0.62 28.62 3.31
C THR A 380 2.09 28.46 2.89
N PRO A 381 3.04 28.33 3.83
CA PRO A 381 4.47 28.17 3.52
C PRO A 381 4.71 26.86 2.78
N THR A 382 5.27 26.91 1.57
CA THR A 382 5.54 25.70 0.77
C THR A 382 6.75 25.88 -0.11
N ARG A 383 7.57 24.85 -0.28
CA ARG A 383 8.80 24.91 -1.10
C ARG A 383 8.62 25.34 -2.57
N PHE A 384 7.45 25.09 -3.17
CA PHE A 384 7.23 25.23 -4.62
C PHE A 384 6.61 26.57 -5.02
N LYS A 385 6.36 27.48 -4.06
CA LYS A 385 5.77 28.79 -4.34
C LYS A 385 6.84 29.85 -4.59
N SER A 386 6.60 30.70 -5.58
CA SER A 386 7.40 31.89 -5.83
C SER A 386 7.04 33.04 -4.89
N ASN A 387 7.90 34.08 -4.82
CA ASN A 387 7.61 35.31 -4.07
C ASN A 387 6.28 35.95 -4.50
N ARG A 388 5.98 35.92 -5.80
CA ARG A 388 4.73 36.46 -6.36
C ARG A 388 3.52 35.65 -5.91
N ASP A 389 3.63 34.33 -5.83
CA ASP A 389 2.52 33.47 -5.40
C ASP A 389 2.15 33.75 -3.94
N TYR A 390 3.14 33.96 -3.07
CA TYR A 390 2.91 34.36 -1.68
C TYR A 390 2.20 35.72 -1.57
N LEU A 391 2.57 36.69 -2.42
CA LEU A 391 1.90 37.99 -2.47
C LEU A 391 0.46 37.91 -2.98
N VAL A 392 0.17 37.04 -3.94
CA VAL A 392 -1.19 36.81 -4.46
C VAL A 392 -2.04 36.13 -3.39
N GLU A 393 -1.52 35.11 -2.74
CA GLU A 393 -2.21 34.39 -1.67
C GLU A 393 -2.53 35.30 -0.48
N LEU A 394 -1.56 36.13 -0.06
CA LEU A 394 -1.76 37.10 1.02
C LEU A 394 -2.88 38.10 0.68
N ARG A 395 -2.92 38.62 -0.54
CA ARG A 395 -4.00 39.51 -1.03
C ARG A 395 -5.36 38.84 -1.08
N GLN A 396 -5.40 37.55 -1.45
CA GLN A 396 -6.65 36.81 -1.56
C GLN A 396 -7.25 36.50 -0.18
N ARG A 397 -6.42 36.09 0.78
CA ARG A 397 -6.84 35.68 2.12
C ARG A 397 -7.10 36.85 3.06
N HIS A 398 -6.43 37.99 2.86
CA HIS A 398 -6.53 39.15 3.74
C HIS A 398 -7.08 40.37 2.99
N ARG A 399 -8.40 40.53 2.96
CA ARG A 399 -9.07 41.66 2.29
C ARG A 399 -9.30 42.89 3.19
N GLY A 400 -9.03 42.78 4.49
CA GLY A 400 -9.46 43.77 5.49
C GLY A 400 -8.46 44.90 5.78
N SER A 401 -7.14 44.66 5.70
CA SER A 401 -6.12 45.69 5.98
C SER A 401 -4.99 45.66 4.95
N GLN A 402 -4.65 46.81 4.37
CA GLN A 402 -3.57 46.89 3.38
C GLN A 402 -2.16 46.81 3.99
N THR A 403 -2.02 47.09 5.30
CA THR A 403 -0.71 47.17 5.97
C THR A 403 0.14 45.90 5.85
N PRO A 404 -0.36 44.67 6.16
CA PRO A 404 0.46 43.46 6.01
C PRO A 404 0.84 43.18 4.56
N ILE A 405 0.00 43.60 3.60
CA ILE A 405 0.24 43.43 2.17
C ILE A 405 1.36 44.36 1.72
N THR A 406 1.30 45.65 2.07
CA THR A 406 2.34 46.62 1.69
C THR A 406 3.66 46.36 2.42
N THR A 407 3.62 45.98 3.70
CA THR A 407 4.81 45.59 4.46
C THR A 407 5.49 44.36 3.83
N PHE A 408 4.74 43.32 3.49
CA PHE A 408 5.33 42.14 2.85
C PHE A 408 5.81 42.42 1.41
N GLN A 409 5.14 43.30 0.67
CA GLN A 409 5.61 43.79 -0.65
C GLN A 409 6.98 44.47 -0.53
N SER A 410 7.18 45.34 0.46
CA SER A 410 8.47 45.98 0.70
C SER A 410 9.56 44.97 1.05
N MET A 411 9.24 43.93 1.83
CA MET A 411 10.19 42.86 2.15
C MET A 411 10.55 42.01 0.93
N VAL A 412 9.59 41.69 0.06
CA VAL A 412 9.84 40.98 -1.21
C VAL A 412 10.72 41.81 -2.12
N ALA A 413 10.43 43.11 -2.29
CA ALA A 413 11.23 43.99 -3.13
C ALA A 413 12.68 44.11 -2.64
N MET A 414 12.88 44.23 -1.32
CA MET A 414 14.22 44.28 -0.74
C MET A 414 14.95 42.94 -0.87
N PHE A 415 14.27 41.81 -0.64
CA PHE A 415 14.84 40.49 -0.84
C PHE A 415 15.26 40.27 -2.30
N GLU A 416 14.41 40.59 -3.27
CA GLU A 416 14.72 40.43 -4.69
C GLU A 416 15.88 41.31 -5.14
N LYS A 417 15.94 42.56 -4.65
CA LYS A 417 17.03 43.48 -4.91
C LYS A 417 18.38 42.98 -4.37
N VAL A 418 18.38 42.34 -3.20
CA VAL A 418 19.59 41.82 -2.54
C VAL A 418 20.03 40.46 -3.09
N TRP A 419 19.06 39.57 -3.35
CA TRP A 419 19.32 38.18 -3.70
C TRP A 419 19.49 37.95 -5.20
N TYR A 420 18.64 38.58 -6.02
CA TYR A 420 18.70 38.48 -7.48
C TYR A 420 19.33 39.72 -8.13
N GLY A 421 19.36 40.86 -7.41
CA GLY A 421 19.97 42.10 -7.89
C GLY A 421 21.45 42.27 -7.52
N ARG A 422 22.00 43.42 -7.92
CA ARG A 422 23.40 43.79 -7.67
C ARG A 422 23.61 44.57 -6.36
N HIS A 423 22.57 44.75 -5.54
CA HIS A 423 22.66 45.52 -4.29
C HIS A 423 23.48 44.73 -3.26
N GLN A 424 24.45 45.40 -2.63
CA GLN A 424 25.16 44.84 -1.49
C GLN A 424 24.41 45.27 -0.23
N PRO A 425 23.85 44.31 0.54
CA PRO A 425 23.08 44.65 1.73
C PRO A 425 23.98 45.24 2.80
N VAL A 426 23.58 46.39 3.34
CA VAL A 426 24.23 47.05 4.48
C VAL A 426 23.42 46.79 5.75
N ARG A 427 24.01 47.02 6.92
CA ARG A 427 23.32 46.86 8.22
C ARG A 427 21.98 47.60 8.30
N GLY A 428 21.88 48.78 7.68
CA GLY A 428 20.62 49.52 7.59
C GLY A 428 19.50 48.78 6.84
N ASP A 429 19.82 48.00 5.80
CA ASP A 429 18.82 47.19 5.07
C ASP A 429 18.30 46.04 5.96
N PHE A 430 19.19 45.46 6.78
CA PHE A 430 18.83 44.41 7.74
C PHE A 430 17.95 44.94 8.87
N ASP A 431 18.27 46.12 9.40
CA ASP A 431 17.49 46.78 10.45
C ASP A 431 16.10 47.18 9.95
N GLU A 432 15.98 47.64 8.69
CA GLU A 432 14.70 47.94 8.07
C GLU A 432 13.86 46.66 7.84
N LEU A 433 14.45 45.55 7.41
CA LEU A 433 13.73 44.26 7.34
C LEU A 433 13.27 43.79 8.71
N HIS A 434 14.07 44.00 9.76
CA HIS A 434 13.66 43.70 11.13
C HIS A 434 12.48 44.56 11.59
N ARG A 435 12.46 45.85 11.22
CA ARG A 435 11.34 46.75 11.50
C ARG A 435 10.07 46.31 10.77
N LEU A 436 10.17 45.99 9.48
CA LEU A 436 9.03 45.47 8.69
C LEU A 436 8.53 44.14 9.24
N LEU A 437 9.43 43.25 9.67
CA LEU A 437 9.08 41.99 10.32
C LEU A 437 8.34 42.21 11.64
N ALA A 438 8.73 43.22 12.43
CA ALA A 438 8.04 43.58 13.66
C ALA A 438 6.60 44.07 13.38
N VAL A 439 6.39 44.83 12.30
CA VAL A 439 5.05 45.23 11.85
C VAL A 439 4.22 44.02 11.39
N LEU A 440 4.83 43.00 10.77
CA LEU A 440 4.14 41.74 10.43
C LEU A 440 3.85 40.85 11.65
N ARG A 441 4.51 41.10 12.79
CA ARG A 441 4.30 40.40 14.08
C ARG A 441 3.31 41.09 15.01
N ALA A 442 3.05 42.37 14.81
CA ALA A 442 1.93 43.08 15.41
C ALA A 442 0.65 42.56 14.72
#